data_AF-A0A161MMH9-F1
#
_entry.id   AF-A0A161MMH9-F1
#
_cell.length_a   1.000
_cell.length_b   1.000
_cell.length_c   1.000
_cell.angle_alpha   90.00
_cell.angle_beta   90.00
_cell.angle_gamma   90.00
#
_symmetry.space_group_name_H-M   'P 1'
#
loop_
_entity.id
_entity.type
_entity.pdbx_description
1 polymer ?
#
loop_
_entity_poly.entity_id
_entity_poly.type
_entity_poly.pdbx_seq_one_letter_code
_entity_poly.pdbx_strand_id
1 'polypeptide(L)'
;LDDSFRPHGQLINSFKEQDGLDFKTYAVYVNDTTDPNFLEYHKKVQTFVILYIDAANYVNPDDGNWKFFLMYEKYLSDNMVVKYAVVGYASVYEYYAYPSNIRPRLSQVLILPPFRCNGFCSKLLNSVYNYYITNRKVVDITVEAPSQDFQRVRDFVDCKNCINLDAFSPSKLKQGFTEEMIFQARD
;
A
#
# COMPACT_ATOMS: atom_id res chain seq x y z
N LEU A 1 6.59 -21.54 -15.12
CA LEU A 1 6.70 -20.61 -13.98
C LEU A 1 7.81 -21.12 -13.10
N ASP A 2 8.80 -20.29 -12.78
CA ASP A 2 9.94 -20.67 -11.96
C ASP A 2 9.50 -21.02 -10.53
N ASP A 3 9.75 -22.26 -10.11
CA ASP A 3 9.37 -22.77 -8.79
C ASP A 3 10.24 -22.17 -7.65
N SER A 4 11.34 -21.50 -8.02
CA SER A 4 12.27 -20.88 -7.08
C SER A 4 11.89 -19.43 -6.70
N PHE A 5 10.97 -18.78 -7.41
CA PHE A 5 10.62 -17.38 -7.13
C PHE A 5 10.14 -17.19 -5.69
N ARG A 6 10.68 -16.16 -5.02
CA ARG A 6 10.22 -15.68 -3.72
C ARG A 6 10.02 -14.17 -3.79
N PRO A 7 9.03 -13.61 -3.06
CA PRO A 7 8.85 -12.17 -2.97
C PRO A 7 10.13 -11.49 -2.48
N HIS A 8 10.47 -10.39 -3.13
CA HIS A 8 11.59 -9.55 -2.71
C HIS A 8 11.21 -8.68 -1.52
N GLY A 9 12.23 -8.25 -0.77
CA GLY A 9 12.10 -7.25 0.29
C GLY A 9 11.61 -7.80 1.62
N GLN A 10 11.14 -6.90 2.48
CA GLN A 10 10.73 -7.22 3.83
C GLN A 10 9.22 -7.46 3.90
N LEU A 11 8.81 -8.58 4.50
CA LEU A 11 7.41 -8.82 4.83
C LEU A 11 6.93 -7.83 5.90
N ILE A 12 5.90 -7.04 5.60
CA ILE A 12 5.33 -6.04 6.53
C ILE A 12 3.93 -6.40 7.02
N ASN A 13 3.18 -7.23 6.28
CA ASN A 13 1.86 -7.67 6.68
C ASN A 13 1.52 -9.03 6.06
N SER A 14 0.78 -9.87 6.77
CA SER A 14 0.23 -11.13 6.27
C SER A 14 -1.17 -11.33 6.85
N PHE A 15 -2.13 -11.68 5.99
CA PHE A 15 -3.52 -11.87 6.39
C PHE A 15 -4.19 -12.97 5.58
N LYS A 16 -5.36 -13.43 6.03
CA LYS A 16 -6.17 -14.42 5.32
C LYS A 16 -7.50 -13.80 4.93
N GLU A 17 -7.95 -14.04 3.70
CA GLU A 17 -9.30 -13.71 3.26
C GLU A 17 -10.07 -14.98 2.97
N GLN A 18 -11.35 -14.96 3.31
CA GLN A 18 -12.27 -16.02 2.96
C GLN A 18 -12.49 -16.01 1.43
N ASP A 19 -12.40 -17.19 0.82
CA ASP A 19 -12.71 -17.43 -0.59
C ASP A 19 -13.63 -18.64 -0.68
N GLY A 20 -14.94 -18.38 -0.76
CA GLY A 20 -15.96 -19.42 -0.64
C GLY A 20 -15.94 -20.09 0.75
N LEU A 21 -15.64 -21.39 0.76
CA LEU A 21 -15.51 -22.20 1.98
C LEU A 21 -14.09 -22.26 2.53
N ASP A 22 -13.10 -21.80 1.74
CA ASP A 22 -11.69 -21.86 2.09
C ASP A 22 -11.14 -20.48 2.47
N PHE A 23 -9.87 -20.45 2.86
CA PHE A 23 -9.12 -19.22 3.13
C PHE A 23 -7.88 -19.12 2.26
N LYS A 24 -7.72 -17.99 1.58
CA LYS A 24 -6.49 -17.63 0.86
C LYS A 24 -5.61 -16.76 1.72
N THR A 25 -4.30 -16.97 1.62
CA THR A 25 -3.31 -16.20 2.38
C THR A 25 -2.67 -15.15 1.49
N TYR A 26 -2.59 -13.92 2.00
CA TYR A 26 -1.99 -12.79 1.31
C TYR A 26 -0.87 -12.20 2.16
N ALA A 27 0.14 -11.65 1.50
CA ALA A 27 1.30 -11.05 2.13
C ALA A 27 1.72 -9.78 1.39
N VAL A 28 2.09 -8.74 2.14
CA VAL A 28 2.57 -7.46 1.61
C VAL A 28 4.05 -7.31 1.96
N TYR A 29 4.86 -7.05 0.95
CA TYR A 29 6.31 -6.84 1.07
C TYR A 29 6.67 -5.41 0.69
N VAL A 30 7.58 -4.79 1.43
CA VAL A 30 8.17 -3.49 1.11
C VAL A 30 9.58 -3.68 0.56
N ASN A 31 9.89 -2.93 -0.49
CA ASN A 31 11.16 -2.92 -1.21
C ASN A 31 11.62 -1.48 -1.40
N ASP A 32 12.92 -1.30 -1.59
CA ASP A 32 13.52 -0.05 -2.05
C ASP A 32 14.37 -0.30 -3.30
N THR A 33 15.09 0.73 -3.75
CA THR A 33 15.90 0.67 -4.97
C THR A 33 17.27 0.02 -4.78
N THR A 34 17.59 -0.50 -3.58
CA THR A 34 18.93 -1.05 -3.29
C THR A 34 19.12 -2.49 -3.74
N ASP A 35 18.04 -3.26 -3.98
CA ASP A 35 18.10 -4.64 -4.49
C ASP A 35 18.00 -4.66 -6.03
N PRO A 36 19.10 -4.96 -6.76
CA PRO A 36 19.09 -5.00 -8.22
C PRO A 36 18.18 -6.08 -8.79
N ASN A 37 18.02 -7.21 -8.08
CA ASN A 37 17.14 -8.30 -8.54
C ASN A 37 15.67 -7.86 -8.44
N PHE A 38 15.33 -7.14 -7.36
CA PHE A 38 14.03 -6.52 -7.23
C PHE A 38 13.80 -5.49 -8.35
N LEU A 39 14.78 -4.63 -8.67
CA LEU A 39 14.62 -3.65 -9.75
C LEU A 39 14.36 -4.32 -11.12
N GLU A 40 15.02 -5.44 -11.42
CA GLU A 40 14.73 -6.21 -12.64
C GLU A 40 13.31 -6.80 -12.63
N TYR A 41 12.88 -7.30 -11.48
CA TYR A 41 11.52 -7.80 -11.30
C TYR A 41 10.47 -6.68 -11.39
N HIS A 42 10.73 -5.55 -10.76
CA HIS A 42 9.89 -4.35 -10.77
C HIS A 42 9.64 -3.86 -12.19
N LYS A 43 10.65 -3.91 -13.08
CA LYS A 43 10.50 -3.60 -14.51
C LYS A 43 9.37 -4.38 -15.19
N LYS A 44 9.09 -5.61 -14.75
CA LYS A 44 8.00 -6.46 -15.28
C LYS A 44 6.66 -6.05 -14.68
N VAL A 45 6.63 -5.67 -13.40
CA VAL A 45 5.41 -5.24 -12.69
C VAL A 45 4.96 -3.85 -13.14
N GLN A 46 5.87 -2.89 -13.31
CA GLN A 46 5.55 -1.52 -13.71
C GLN A 46 4.89 -1.44 -15.10
N THR A 47 5.09 -2.44 -15.98
CA THR A 47 4.37 -2.52 -17.26
C THR A 47 2.86 -2.53 -17.03
N PHE A 48 2.37 -3.23 -15.99
CA PHE A 48 0.95 -3.23 -15.65
C PHE A 48 0.47 -1.87 -15.13
N VAL A 49 1.35 -1.10 -14.48
CA VAL A 49 1.03 0.25 -14.02
C VAL A 49 0.73 1.15 -15.21
N ILE A 50 1.57 1.11 -16.25
CA ILE A 50 1.35 1.86 -17.50
C ILE A 50 0.05 1.44 -18.20
N LEU A 51 -0.32 0.15 -18.15
CA LEU A 51 -1.53 -0.35 -18.80
C LEU A 51 -2.84 0.04 -18.09
N TYR A 52 -2.81 0.29 -16.79
CA TYR A 52 -4.02 0.44 -15.97
C TYR A 52 -4.16 1.77 -15.23
N ILE A 53 -3.11 2.59 -15.18
CA ILE A 53 -3.15 3.93 -14.59
C ILE A 53 -2.92 4.94 -15.71
N ASP A 54 -3.93 5.77 -15.94
CA ASP A 54 -3.84 6.85 -16.91
C ASP A 54 -2.78 7.86 -16.51
N ALA A 55 -2.06 8.39 -17.50
CA ALA A 55 -0.90 9.29 -17.34
C ALA A 55 0.24 8.75 -16.42
N ALA A 56 0.31 7.43 -16.19
CA ALA A 56 1.42 6.85 -15.46
C ALA A 56 2.74 6.96 -16.23
N ASN A 57 3.82 7.24 -15.50
CA ASN A 57 5.18 7.25 -16.01
C ASN A 57 6.01 6.20 -15.26
N TYR A 58 7.07 5.71 -15.91
CA TYR A 58 8.04 4.87 -15.21
C TYR A 58 8.71 5.66 -14.10
N VAL A 59 8.87 5.01 -12.96
CA VAL A 59 9.61 5.55 -11.83
C VAL A 59 11.10 5.48 -12.16
N ASN A 60 11.84 6.56 -11.88
CA ASN A 60 13.29 6.55 -11.97
C ASN A 60 13.89 5.87 -10.71
N PRO A 61 14.50 4.67 -10.83
CA PRO A 61 15.05 3.95 -9.69
C PRO A 61 16.34 4.57 -9.14
N ASP A 62 16.99 5.48 -9.88
CA ASP A 62 18.22 6.15 -9.42
C ASP A 62 17.96 7.12 -8.26
N ASP A 63 16.71 7.53 -8.07
CA ASP A 63 16.29 8.34 -6.93
C ASP A 63 16.04 7.43 -5.72
N GLY A 64 16.97 7.40 -4.77
CA GLY A 64 16.97 6.47 -3.62
C GLY A 64 15.80 6.60 -2.63
N ASN A 65 14.88 7.54 -2.86
CA ASN A 65 13.74 7.83 -1.97
C ASN A 65 12.46 7.06 -2.33
N TRP A 66 12.51 6.15 -3.31
CA TRP A 66 11.37 5.32 -3.67
C TRP A 66 11.23 4.09 -2.77
N LYS A 67 10.01 3.87 -2.29
CA LYS A 67 9.55 2.62 -1.68
C LYS A 67 8.48 1.98 -2.54
N PHE A 68 8.53 0.65 -2.64
CA PHE A 68 7.60 -0.16 -3.41
C PHE A 68 6.96 -1.22 -2.53
N PHE A 69 5.64 -1.28 -2.54
CA PHE A 69 4.84 -2.23 -1.78
C PHE A 69 4.18 -3.19 -2.75
N LEU A 70 4.48 -4.48 -2.61
CA LEU A 70 3.86 -5.54 -3.43
C LEU A 70 3.05 -6.47 -2.56
N MET A 71 1.80 -6.68 -2.96
CA MET A 71 0.90 -7.67 -2.37
C MET A 71 0.91 -8.94 -3.21
N TYR A 72 1.04 -10.07 -2.53
CA TYR A 72 1.02 -11.40 -3.14
C TYR A 72 -0.06 -12.27 -2.52
N GLU A 73 -0.71 -13.08 -3.35
CA GLU A 73 -1.43 -14.28 -2.91
C GLU A 73 -0.43 -15.43 -2.80
N LYS A 74 -0.42 -16.11 -1.66
CA LYS A 74 0.36 -17.32 -1.42
C LYS A 74 -0.53 -18.54 -1.69
N TYR A 75 -0.11 -19.39 -2.62
CA TYR A 75 -0.85 -20.60 -3.00
C TYR A 75 0.09 -21.80 -3.14
N LEU A 76 -0.46 -23.01 -3.01
CA LEU A 76 0.25 -24.25 -3.30
C LEU A 76 0.06 -24.60 -4.78
N SER A 77 1.15 -24.91 -5.46
CA SER A 77 1.09 -25.53 -6.78
C SER A 77 0.72 -27.00 -6.70
N ASP A 78 0.39 -27.60 -7.85
CA ASP A 78 0.05 -29.03 -7.97
C ASP A 78 1.15 -29.95 -7.39
N ASN A 79 2.40 -29.51 -7.44
CA ASN A 79 3.56 -30.23 -6.89
C ASN A 79 3.82 -29.93 -5.40
N MET A 80 2.86 -29.36 -4.67
CA MET A 80 2.95 -28.97 -3.26
C MET A 80 4.04 -27.93 -2.94
N VAL A 81 4.55 -27.24 -3.96
CA VAL A 81 5.49 -26.12 -3.79
C VAL A 81 4.71 -24.83 -3.60
N VAL A 82 5.10 -24.03 -2.60
CA VAL A 82 4.55 -22.70 -2.33
C VAL A 82 4.94 -21.73 -3.45
N LYS A 83 3.95 -21.04 -4.00
CA LYS A 83 4.09 -20.01 -5.03
C LYS A 83 3.41 -18.71 -4.60
N TYR A 84 3.76 -17.64 -5.32
CA TYR A 84 3.33 -16.28 -5.05
C TYR A 84 2.82 -15.63 -6.33
N ALA A 85 1.56 -15.21 -6.35
CA ALA A 85 0.97 -14.45 -7.45
C ALA A 85 0.84 -12.99 -7.04
N VAL A 86 1.27 -12.06 -7.90
CA VAL A 86 1.10 -10.62 -7.63
C VAL A 86 -0.38 -10.29 -7.65
N VAL A 87 -0.85 -9.57 -6.63
CA VAL A 87 -2.22 -9.10 -6.47
C VAL A 87 -2.30 -7.59 -6.65
N GLY A 88 -1.34 -6.88 -6.06
CA GLY A 88 -1.35 -5.42 -6.02
C GLY A 88 0.04 -4.83 -5.85
N TYR A 89 0.13 -3.54 -6.16
CA TYR A 89 1.33 -2.74 -6.18
C TYR A 89 1.03 -1.33 -5.69
N ALA A 90 1.93 -0.75 -4.90
CA ALA A 90 1.94 0.68 -4.63
C ALA A 90 3.38 1.22 -4.66
N SER A 91 3.58 2.40 -5.24
CA SER A 91 4.82 3.17 -5.11
C SER A 91 4.60 4.40 -4.23
N VAL A 92 5.60 4.68 -3.41
CA VAL A 92 5.64 5.82 -2.51
C VAL A 92 6.97 6.52 -2.67
N TYR A 93 6.94 7.84 -2.82
CA TYR A 93 8.14 8.66 -2.79
C TYR A 93 8.27 9.36 -1.45
N GLU A 94 9.41 9.24 -0.79
CA GLU A 94 9.68 9.85 0.51
C GLU A 94 10.23 11.26 0.33
N TYR A 95 9.34 12.27 0.26
CA TYR A 95 9.78 13.66 0.19
C TYR A 95 10.41 14.12 1.50
N TYR A 96 11.46 14.93 1.40
CA TYR A 96 12.00 15.64 2.55
C TYR A 96 10.99 16.67 3.07
N ALA A 97 10.72 16.62 4.37
CA ALA A 97 9.94 17.62 5.09
C ALA A 97 10.86 18.30 6.12
N TYR A 98 11.04 19.62 5.98
CA TYR A 98 11.88 20.41 6.89
C TYR A 98 11.41 20.26 8.35
N PRO A 99 12.31 20.18 9.35
CA PRO A 99 13.78 20.28 9.25
C PRO A 99 14.53 18.94 9.11
N SER A 100 13.88 17.81 9.37
CA SER A 100 14.53 16.48 9.35
C SER A 100 13.52 15.33 9.28
N ASN A 101 12.36 15.61 8.68
CA ASN A 101 11.22 14.72 8.61
C ASN A 101 11.02 14.22 7.17
N ILE A 102 10.12 13.27 7.02
CA ILE A 102 9.70 12.73 5.73
C ILE A 102 8.20 12.91 5.53
N ARG A 103 7.81 13.16 4.29
CA ARG A 103 6.41 13.20 3.83
C ARG A 103 6.26 12.20 2.69
N PRO A 104 5.90 10.95 3.00
CA PRO A 104 5.61 9.95 1.99
C PRO A 104 4.44 10.41 1.09
N ARG A 105 4.64 10.32 -0.22
CA ARG A 105 3.59 10.56 -1.22
C ARG A 105 3.35 9.29 -2.01
N LEU A 106 2.17 8.71 -1.85
CA LEU A 106 1.66 7.64 -2.71
C LEU A 106 1.57 8.17 -4.14
N SER A 107 2.31 7.57 -5.06
CA SER A 107 2.36 8.00 -6.46
C SER A 107 1.47 7.12 -7.32
N GLN A 108 1.66 5.80 -7.26
CA GLN A 108 0.93 4.85 -8.09
C GLN A 108 0.37 3.75 -7.21
N VAL A 109 -0.92 3.43 -7.35
CA VAL A 109 -1.55 2.31 -6.64
C VAL A 109 -2.37 1.50 -7.63
N LEU A 110 -2.12 0.19 -7.68
CA LEU A 110 -2.77 -0.72 -8.61
C LEU A 110 -3.14 -2.02 -7.90
N ILE A 111 -4.39 -2.43 -8.04
CA ILE A 111 -4.81 -3.82 -7.86
C ILE A 111 -5.03 -4.41 -9.25
N LEU A 112 -4.42 -5.57 -9.52
CA LEU A 112 -4.56 -6.21 -10.82
C LEU A 112 -6.03 -6.60 -11.07
N PRO A 113 -6.52 -6.51 -12.32
CA PRO A 113 -7.94 -6.68 -12.63
C PRO A 113 -8.62 -7.92 -12.03
N PRO A 114 -8.01 -9.12 -12.00
CA PRO A 114 -8.64 -10.32 -11.44
C PRO A 114 -8.95 -10.23 -9.94
N PHE A 115 -8.31 -9.30 -9.22
CA PHE A 115 -8.44 -9.16 -7.77
C PHE A 115 -9.20 -7.89 -7.35
N ARG A 116 -9.79 -7.15 -8.30
CA ARG A 116 -10.54 -5.93 -7.98
C ARG A 116 -11.86 -6.25 -7.28
N CYS A 117 -12.48 -5.23 -6.68
CA CYS A 117 -13.76 -5.31 -5.98
C CYS A 117 -13.82 -6.20 -4.73
N ASN A 118 -12.67 -6.70 -4.24
CA ASN A 118 -12.58 -7.58 -3.06
C ASN A 118 -11.89 -6.93 -1.84
N GLY A 119 -11.81 -5.59 -1.80
CA GLY A 119 -11.22 -4.87 -0.67
C GLY A 119 -9.68 -4.96 -0.54
N PHE A 120 -8.97 -5.58 -1.50
CA PHE A 120 -7.51 -5.65 -1.44
C PHE A 120 -6.83 -4.28 -1.49
N CYS A 121 -7.42 -3.30 -2.19
CA CYS A 121 -6.88 -1.93 -2.24
C CYS A 121 -6.86 -1.29 -0.85
N SER A 122 -7.95 -1.42 -0.07
CA SER A 122 -8.00 -0.87 1.29
C SER A 122 -7.03 -1.58 2.23
N LYS A 123 -6.84 -2.89 2.08
CA LYS A 123 -5.85 -3.66 2.85
C LYS A 123 -4.41 -3.28 2.49
N LEU A 124 -4.12 -3.08 1.20
CA LEU A 124 -2.81 -2.60 0.74
C LEU A 124 -2.52 -1.21 1.31
N LEU A 125 -3.45 -0.27 1.16
CA LEU A 125 -3.32 1.08 1.67
C LEU A 125 -3.12 1.09 3.20
N ASN A 126 -3.90 0.32 3.94
CA ASN A 126 -3.74 0.21 5.38
C ASN A 126 -2.39 -0.41 5.78
N SER A 127 -1.85 -1.33 4.98
CA SER A 127 -0.51 -1.89 5.21
C SER A 127 0.58 -0.84 5.01
N VAL A 128 0.43 0.04 4.01
CA VAL A 128 1.33 1.19 3.81
C VAL A 128 1.24 2.17 4.97
N TYR A 129 0.04 2.49 5.45
CA TYR A 129 -0.15 3.36 6.61
C TYR A 129 0.50 2.78 7.87
N ASN A 130 0.25 1.51 8.17
CA ASN A 130 0.85 0.83 9.31
C ASN A 130 2.38 0.74 9.22
N TYR A 131 2.95 0.68 8.02
CA TYR A 131 4.40 0.76 7.85
C TYR A 131 4.92 2.13 8.27
N TYR A 132 4.30 3.21 7.80
CA TYR A 132 4.77 4.57 8.03
C TYR A 132 4.43 5.14 9.41
N ILE A 133 3.30 4.77 10.02
CA ILE A 133 2.88 5.27 11.35
C ILE A 133 3.89 4.90 12.45
N THR A 134 4.64 3.83 12.27
CA THR A 134 5.70 3.42 13.21
C THR A 134 6.91 4.36 13.19
N ASN A 135 7.07 5.18 12.15
CA ASN A 135 8.19 6.08 11.98
C ASN A 135 7.85 7.51 12.40
N ARG A 136 8.38 7.92 13.55
CA ARG A 136 8.16 9.28 14.12
C ARG A 136 8.64 10.44 13.24
N LYS A 137 9.45 10.18 12.20
CA LYS A 137 9.87 11.21 11.23
C LYS A 137 8.80 11.46 10.16
N VAL A 138 7.80 10.60 10.02
CA VAL A 138 6.71 10.78 9.06
C VAL A 138 5.77 11.85 9.58
N VAL A 139 5.55 12.91 8.80
CA VAL A 139 4.62 14.00 9.16
C VAL A 139 3.19 13.65 8.83
N ASP A 140 2.97 13.18 7.60
CA ASP A 140 1.68 12.79 7.03
C ASP A 140 1.92 11.98 5.75
N ILE A 141 0.88 11.32 5.24
CA ILE A 141 0.92 10.57 3.98
C ILE A 141 0.03 11.28 2.96
N THR A 142 0.63 11.68 1.84
CA THR A 142 -0.05 12.37 0.74
C THR A 142 -0.24 11.45 -0.46
N VAL A 143 -1.06 11.86 -1.43
CA VAL A 143 -1.28 11.10 -2.67
C VAL A 143 -1.13 12.04 -3.87
N GLU A 144 -0.46 11.58 -4.90
CA GLU A 144 -0.29 12.28 -6.17
C GLU A 144 -1.54 12.10 -7.05
N ALA A 145 -2.18 13.21 -7.42
CA ALA A 145 -3.30 13.25 -8.37
C ALA A 145 -4.30 12.06 -8.27
N PRO A 146 -4.93 11.83 -7.09
CA PRO A 146 -5.71 10.62 -6.86
C PRO A 146 -6.94 10.55 -7.77
N SER A 147 -7.17 9.39 -8.39
CA SER A 147 -8.42 9.14 -9.12
C SER A 147 -9.62 9.14 -8.17
N GLN A 148 -10.83 9.41 -8.69
CA GLN A 148 -12.05 9.45 -7.87
C GLN A 148 -12.30 8.12 -7.12
N ASP A 149 -12.03 6.99 -7.75
CA ASP A 149 -12.18 5.68 -7.12
C ASP A 149 -11.15 5.46 -6.01
N PHE A 150 -9.91 5.93 -6.20
CA PHE A 150 -8.90 5.85 -5.15
C PHE A 150 -9.22 6.77 -3.97
N GLN A 151 -9.75 7.97 -4.23
CA GLN A 151 -10.22 8.88 -3.17
C GLN A 151 -11.27 8.20 -2.29
N ARG A 152 -12.26 7.51 -2.88
CA ARG A 152 -13.27 6.75 -2.12
C ARG A 152 -12.66 5.65 -1.23
N VAL A 153 -11.67 4.92 -1.76
CA VAL A 153 -10.98 3.88 -0.99
C VAL A 153 -10.21 4.50 0.17
N ARG A 154 -9.53 5.61 -0.07
CA ARG A 154 -8.81 6.36 0.95
C ARG A 154 -9.76 6.86 2.05
N ASP A 155 -10.84 7.54 1.68
CA ASP A 155 -11.84 8.04 2.63
C ASP A 155 -12.37 6.92 3.51
N PHE A 156 -12.65 5.75 2.91
CA PHE A 156 -13.10 4.57 3.66
C PHE A 156 -12.06 4.08 4.67
N VAL A 157 -10.78 3.99 4.27
CA VAL A 157 -9.70 3.55 5.16
C VAL A 157 -9.44 4.57 6.27
N ASP A 158 -9.37 5.85 5.92
CA ASP A 158 -9.14 6.96 6.84
C ASP A 158 -10.27 7.01 7.89
N CYS A 159 -11.55 6.92 7.46
CA CYS A 159 -12.69 6.83 8.36
C CYS A 159 -12.61 5.61 9.28
N LYS A 160 -12.27 4.43 8.73
CA LYS A 160 -12.17 3.20 9.51
C LYS A 160 -11.07 3.27 10.57
N ASN A 161 -9.97 3.94 10.28
CA ASN A 161 -8.88 4.11 11.23
C ASN A 161 -9.23 5.16 12.30
N CYS A 162 -9.95 6.22 11.93
CA CYS A 162 -10.33 7.29 12.85
C CYS A 162 -11.54 6.95 13.73
N ILE A 163 -12.37 5.97 13.38
CA ILE A 163 -13.65 5.71 14.06
C ILE A 163 -13.53 5.41 15.57
N ASN A 164 -12.38 4.87 15.99
CA ASN A 164 -12.13 4.52 17.39
C ASN A 164 -11.40 5.60 18.17
N LEU A 165 -11.04 6.72 17.52
CA LEU A 165 -10.38 7.85 18.16
C LEU A 165 -11.40 8.69 18.92
N ASP A 166 -11.03 9.16 20.10
CA ASP A 166 -11.93 9.93 20.97
C ASP A 166 -12.44 11.22 20.30
N ALA A 167 -11.56 11.89 19.53
CA ALA A 167 -11.91 13.09 18.76
C ALA A 167 -13.05 12.87 17.76
N PHE A 168 -13.25 11.63 17.31
CA PHE A 168 -14.27 11.23 16.34
C PHE A 168 -15.48 10.55 17.00
N SER A 169 -15.62 10.65 18.33
CA SER A 169 -16.80 10.15 19.05
C SER A 169 -18.09 10.87 18.59
N PRO A 170 -19.26 10.20 18.64
CA PRO A 170 -20.53 10.79 18.18
C PRO A 170 -20.93 12.09 18.88
N SER A 171 -20.49 12.30 20.13
CA SER A 171 -20.72 13.54 20.88
C SER A 171 -19.87 14.70 20.38
N LYS A 172 -18.61 14.44 20.01
CA LYS A 172 -17.68 15.45 19.46
C LYS A 172 -17.99 15.77 18.00
N LEU A 173 -18.34 14.78 17.18
CA LEU A 173 -18.71 15.00 15.77
C LEU A 173 -19.89 15.97 15.60
N LYS A 174 -20.87 15.95 16.52
CA LYS A 174 -22.02 16.88 16.51
C LYS A 174 -21.62 18.35 16.74
N GLN A 175 -20.45 18.59 17.30
CA GLN A 175 -19.94 19.94 17.59
C GLN A 175 -19.21 20.56 16.39
N GLY A 176 -19.06 19.81 15.29
CA GLY A 176 -18.33 20.23 14.10
C GLY A 176 -16.84 19.87 14.16
N PHE A 177 -16.09 20.43 13.22
CA PHE A 177 -14.66 20.17 13.06
C PHE A 177 -13.83 20.85 14.15
N THR A 178 -12.85 20.13 14.70
CA THR A 178 -11.90 20.65 15.70
C THR A 178 -10.46 20.29 15.34
N GLU A 179 -9.49 21.06 15.83
CA GLU A 179 -8.05 20.77 15.63
C GLU A 179 -7.62 19.45 16.30
N GLU A 180 -8.33 19.01 17.35
CA GLU A 180 -8.10 17.73 18.02
C GLU A 180 -8.26 16.54 17.07
N MET A 181 -9.20 16.63 16.12
CA MET A 181 -9.39 15.61 15.09
C MET A 181 -8.16 15.48 14.19
N ILE A 182 -7.51 16.60 13.83
CA ILE A 182 -6.28 16.59 13.02
C ILE A 182 -5.15 15.93 13.79
N PHE A 183 -4.99 16.31 15.07
CA PHE A 183 -3.90 15.80 15.90
C PHE A 183 -4.01 14.30 16.12
N GLN A 184 -5.19 13.80 16.53
CA GLN A 184 -5.38 12.37 16.76
C GLN A 184 -5.35 11.53 15.48
N ALA A 185 -5.77 12.09 14.33
CA ALA A 185 -5.69 11.35 13.06
C ALA A 185 -4.26 11.22 12.51
N ARG A 186 -3.34 12.09 12.96
CA ARG A 186 -1.94 12.08 12.55
C ARG A 186 -1.07 11.15 13.41
N ASP A 187 -1.35 11.13 14.71
CA ASP A 187 -0.56 10.41 15.73
C ASP A 187 -0.96 8.93 15.86
#